data_AF-A0A7I7NHP3-F1
#
_entry.id   AF-A0A7I7NHP3-F1
#
_cell.length_a   1.000
_cell.length_b   1.000
_cell.length_c   1.000
_cell.angle_alpha   90.00
_cell.angle_beta   90.00
_cell.angle_gamma   90.00
#
_symmetry.space_group_name_H-M   'P 1'
#
loop_
_entity.id
_entity.type
_entity.pdbx_description
1 polymer ?
#
loop_
_entity_poly.entity_id
_entity_poly.type
_entity_poly.pdbx_seq_one_letter_code
_entity_poly.pdbx_strand_id
1 'polypeptide(L)' 'MIVIDANVIVMALASQAGQGDSARTAIIADDDWIAPAHMPLEVLRTLRKAVLGDHLTVDDAEAAFRALIAMRVCTNRA' A
#
# COMPACT_ATOMS: atom_id res chain seq x y z
N MET A 1 5.25 14.99 -8.54
CA MET A 1 6.05 13.78 -8.84
C MET A 1 6.90 13.34 -7.67
N ILE A 2 6.34 12.43 -6.87
CA ILE A 2 7.04 11.69 -5.82
C ILE A 2 7.23 10.23 -6.24
N VAL A 3 8.33 9.62 -5.81
CA VAL A 3 8.50 8.16 -5.90
C VAL A 3 7.98 7.57 -4.60
N ILE A 4 7.00 6.67 -4.69
CA ILE A 4 6.42 6.03 -3.51
C ILE A 4 7.14 4.72 -3.22
N ASP A 5 7.55 4.55 -1.97
CA ASP A 5 8.11 3.30 -1.46
C ASP A 5 7.00 2.30 -1.11
N ALA A 6 7.28 1.00 -1.21
CA ALA A 6 6.32 -0.05 -0.88
C ALA A 6 5.80 0.04 0.56
N ASN A 7 6.62 0.48 1.51
CA ASN A 7 6.19 0.61 2.91
C ASN A 7 5.18 1.75 3.11
N VAL A 8 5.26 2.83 2.32
CA VAL A 8 4.25 3.91 2.36
C VAL A 8 2.88 3.37 1.94
N ILE A 9 2.84 2.50 0.92
CA ILE A 9 1.62 1.81 0.50
C ILE A 9 1.10 0.88 1.61
N VAL A 10 1.99 0.10 2.25
CA VAL A 10 1.61 -0.74 3.39
C VAL A 10 0.99 0.09 4.51
N MET A 11 1.60 1.22 4.87
CA MET A 11 1.09 2.12 5.90
C MET A 11 -0.29 2.66 5.53
N ALA A 12 -0.47 3.11 4.28
CA ALA A 12 -1.74 3.66 3.81
C ALA A 12 -2.89 2.64 3.83
N LEU A 13 -2.59 1.37 3.52
CA LEU A 13 -3.59 0.32 3.35
C LEU A 13 -3.85 -0.52 4.60
N ALA A 14 -2.85 -0.70 5.47
CA ALA A 14 -2.93 -1.60 6.62
C ALA A 14 -2.91 -0.90 7.99
N SER A 15 -2.48 0.37 8.06
CA SER A 15 -2.43 1.08 9.34
C SER A 15 -3.72 1.85 9.63
N GLN A 16 -4.36 1.53 10.76
CA GLN A 16 -5.46 2.31 11.34
C GLN A 16 -4.96 3.45 12.25
N ALA A 17 -3.65 3.60 12.41
CA ALA A 17 -3.04 4.66 13.22
C ALA A 17 -2.85 5.95 12.41
N GLY A 18 -2.58 7.07 13.07
CA GLY A 18 -2.37 8.38 12.41
C GLY A 18 -1.21 8.42 11.39
N GLN A 19 -0.34 7.39 11.41
CA GLN A 19 0.67 7.19 10.38
C GLN A 19 0.06 6.76 9.03
N GLY A 20 -1.00 5.95 9.05
CA GLY A 20 -1.78 5.58 7.86
C GLY A 20 -2.54 6.78 7.27
N ASP A 21 -3.07 7.67 8.13
CA ASP A 21 -3.69 8.93 7.69
C ASP A 21 -2.69 9.83 6.98
N SER A 22 -1.49 9.97 7.53
CA SER A 22 -0.40 10.73 6.91
C SER A 22 0.00 10.14 5.54
N ALA A 23 0.11 8.81 5.45
CA ALA A 23 0.44 8.13 4.20
C ALA A 23 -0.64 8.32 3.13
N ARG A 24 -1.93 8.16 3.50
CA ARG A 24 -3.06 8.43 2.59
C ARG A 24 -3.09 9.89 2.14
N THR A 25 -2.85 10.83 3.05
CA THR A 25 -2.78 12.26 2.73
C THR A 25 -1.67 12.56 1.73
N ALA A 26 -0.47 11.98 1.92
CA ALA A 26 0.65 12.16 1.01
C ALA A 26 0.40 11.57 -0.39
N ILE A 27 -0.26 10.40 -0.47
CA ILE A 27 -0.64 9.78 -1.75
C ILE A 27 -1.68 10.62 -2.49
N ILE A 28 -2.65 11.20 -1.77
CA ILE A 28 -3.74 12.00 -2.37
C ILE A 28 -3.30 13.41 -2.75
N ALA A 29 -2.27 13.96 -2.09
CA ALA A 29 -1.80 15.31 -2.33
C ALA A 29 -1.07 15.49 -3.67
N ASP A 30 -0.66 14.40 -4.33
CA ASP A 30 0.04 14.41 -5.62
C ASP A 30 -0.61 13.39 -6.55
N ASP A 31 -1.27 13.85 -7.61
CA ASP A 31 -1.93 12.98 -8.60
C ASP A 31 -0.91 12.22 -9.48
N ASP A 32 0.34 12.71 -9.55
CA ASP A 32 1.40 12.18 -10.41
C ASP A 32 2.52 11.56 -9.57
N TRP A 33 2.27 10.37 -9.00
CA TRP A 33 3.32 9.58 -8.34
C TRP A 33 3.74 8.38 -9.17
N ILE A 34 5.00 7.95 -8.96
CA ILE A 34 5.59 6.80 -9.64
C ILE A 34 6.02 5.74 -8.63
N ALA A 35 5.99 4.50 -9.08
CA ALA A 35 6.37 3.34 -8.30
C ALA A 35 7.12 2.32 -9.19
N PRO A 36 8.11 1.58 -8.65
CA PRO A 36 8.70 0.45 -9.37
C PRO A 36 7.62 -0.57 -9.77
N ALA A 37 7.74 -1.15 -10.96
CA ALA A 37 6.75 -2.12 -11.46
C ALA A 37 6.52 -3.31 -10.49
N HIS A 38 7.58 -3.72 -9.81
CA HIS A 38 7.61 -4.84 -8.85
C HIS A 38 7.20 -4.46 -7.41
N MET A 39 6.87 -3.21 -7.12
CA MET A 39 6.38 -2.76 -5.81
C MET A 39 5.29 -3.69 -5.20
N PRO A 40 4.33 -4.28 -5.94
CA PRO A 40 3.33 -5.15 -5.33
C PRO A 40 3.91 -6.39 -4.67
N LEU A 41 5.00 -6.92 -5.20
CA LEU A 41 5.71 -8.04 -4.58
C LEU A 41 6.38 -7.61 -3.26
N GLU A 42 6.87 -6.38 -3.22
CA GLU A 42 7.46 -5.80 -2.01
C GLU A 42 6.40 -5.52 -0.94
N VAL A 43 5.23 -4.98 -1.34
CA VAL A 43 4.08 -4.80 -0.45
C VAL A 43 3.63 -6.15 0.12
N LEU A 44 3.45 -7.17 -0.74
CA LEU A 44 3.07 -8.51 -0.30
C LEU A 44 4.09 -9.11 0.67
N ARG A 45 5.39 -8.99 0.36
CA ARG A 45 6.47 -9.44 1.25
C ARG A 45 6.41 -8.74 2.61
N THR A 46 6.14 -7.43 2.63
CA THR A 46 6.07 -6.64 3.87
C THR A 46 4.83 -6.97 4.69
N LEU A 47 3.66 -7.11 4.07
CA LEU A 47 2.43 -7.58 4.73
C LEU A 47 2.65 -8.97 5.36
N ARG A 48 3.25 -9.90 4.62
CA ARG A 48 3.58 -11.24 5.14
C ARG A 48 4.52 -11.17 6.35
N LYS A 49 5.53 -10.29 6.34
CA LYS A 49 6.42 -10.10 7.49
C LYS A 49 5.68 -9.56 8.71
N ALA A 50 4.74 -8.63 8.52
CA ALA A 50 3.94 -8.08 9.61
C ALA A 50 3.03 -9.14 10.24
N VAL A 51 2.41 -10.00 9.42
CA VAL A 51 1.63 -11.16 9.89
C VAL A 51 2.49 -12.14 10.67
N LEU A 52 3.67 -12.51 10.15
CA LEU A 52 4.58 -13.43 10.83
C LEU A 52 5.15 -12.86 12.15
N GLY A 53 5.09 -11.53 12.34
CA GLY A 53 5.51 -10.85 13.55
C GLY A 53 4.34 -10.47 14.48
N ASP A 54 3.13 -10.97 14.24
CA ASP A 54 1.91 -10.64 15.00
C ASP A 54 1.59 -9.12 15.07
N HIS A 55 2.07 -8.35 14.09
CA HIS A 55 1.81 -6.91 13.98
C HIS A 55 0.59 -6.59 13.11
N LEU A 56 0.08 -7.57 12.37
CA LEU A 56 -1.06 -7.44 11.48
C LEU A 56 -1.80 -8.77 11.41
N THR A 57 -3.13 -8.76 11.43
CA THR A 57 -3.90 -10.01 11.24
C THR A 57 -3.81 -10.48 9.79
N VAL A 58 -4.05 -11.76 9.55
CA VAL A 58 -4.12 -12.30 8.17
C VAL A 58 -5.23 -11.62 7.38
N ASP A 59 -6.40 -11.42 7.99
CA ASP A 59 -7.56 -10.80 7.33
C ASP A 59 -7.27 -9.35 6.93
N ASP A 60 -6.63 -8.57 7.81
CA ASP A 60 -6.24 -7.19 7.49
C ASP A 60 -5.18 -7.14 6.39
N ALA A 61 -4.24 -8.09 6.38
CA ALA A 61 -3.23 -8.19 5.33
C ALA A 61 -3.86 -8.54 3.97
N GLU A 62 -4.83 -9.45 3.93
CA GLU A 62 -5.57 -9.78 2.72
C GLU A 62 -6.42 -8.60 2.23
N ALA A 63 -7.08 -7.88 3.13
CA ALA A 63 -7.84 -6.68 2.81
C ALA A 63 -6.94 -5.60 2.18
N ALA A 64 -5.78 -5.34 2.78
CA ALA A 64 -4.79 -4.40 2.25
C ALA A 64 -4.29 -4.83 0.86
N PHE A 65 -4.01 -6.12 0.65
CA PHE A 65 -3.58 -6.61 -0.65
C PHE A 65 -4.68 -6.47 -1.72
N ARG A 66 -5.94 -6.75 -1.39
CA ARG A 66 -7.08 -6.54 -2.31
C ARG A 66 -7.21 -5.06 -2.70
N ALA A 67 -7.05 -4.16 -1.73
CA ALA A 67 -7.08 -2.72 -1.99
C ALA A 67 -5.95 -2.29 -2.96
N LEU A 68 -4.73 -2.82 -2.77
CA LEU A 68 -3.61 -2.57 -3.69
C LEU A 68 -3.92 -2.99 -5.14
N ILE A 69 -4.51 -4.17 -5.32
CA ILE A 69 -4.88 -4.65 -6.66
C ILE A 69 -5.97 -3.76 -7.26
N ALA A 70 -6.95 -3.32 -6.45
CA ALA A 70 -7.99 -2.39 -6.90
C ALA A 70 -7.42 -1.03 -7.34
N MET A 71 -6.40 -0.49 -6.66
CA MET A 71 -5.69 0.73 -7.09
C MET A 71 -5.11 0.59 -8.50
N ARG A 72 -4.63 -0.61 -8.87
CA ARG A 72 -4.11 -0.89 -10.21
C ARG A 72 -5.21 -1.10 -11.26
N VAL A 73 -6.41 -1.52 -10.86
CA VAL A 73 -7.54 -1.73 -11.79
C VAL A 73 -8.13 -0.40 -12.29
N CYS A 74 -7.79 0.73 -11.66
CA CYS A 74 -8.09 2.08 -12.18
C CYS A 74 -7.12 2.55 -13.29
N THR A 75 -6.22 1.71 -13.81
CA THR A 75 -5.51 2.02 -15.05
C THR A 75 -6.52 2.11 -16.19
N ASN A 76 -6.85 3.34 -16.53
CA ASN A 76 -7.71 3.71 -17.64
C ASN A 76 -7.33 2.89 -18.89
N ARG A 77 -8.35 2.27 -19.50
CA ARG A 77 -8.26 1.71 -20.85
C ARG A 77 -7.72 2.82 -21.76
N ALA A 78 -6.60 2.53 -22.42
CA ALA A 78 -6.33 3.08 -23.75
C ALA A 78 -6.81 2.06 -24.77
#